data_AF-A0A0A2TII8-F1
#
_entry.id   AF-A0A0A2TII8-F1
#
_cell.length_a   1.000
_cell.length_b   1.000
_cell.length_c   1.000
_cell.angle_alpha   90.00
_cell.angle_beta   90.00
_cell.angle_gamma   90.00
#
_symmetry.space_group_name_H-M   'P 1'
#
loop_
_entity.id
_entity.type
_entity.pdbx_description
1 polymer ?
#
loop_
_entity_poly.entity_id
_entity_poly.type
_entity_poly.pdbx_seq_one_letter_code
_entity_poly.pdbx_strand_id
1 'polypeptide(L)'
;MRFHPADTCAAYEGLNKDEIDQLWYQVHYFQQISLERDGNRRLKPLSRELKLNNSARTLIDRHLNQREAALLAGLQATHTLAVLEGKLTGKLLHGLGGAHVRETSLTLHPLYGLPYIPASSIKGVIRNWVIQAFFDGQEKKLKSEQDLVQKHKELRTICLDILGSEESGGQIEFFDAFVDSGFSLQPDVLTIHFPKYYKGESMPGDNQNPNPVNFYVISCRSVQFIVGIRRDAKLNSGYGPGELLRLAIAWLQKALAELGIGSKSSAGYGYFSEFQDVTAQTLQEAKNFMHDPPPAEKVQMNVEASNLRPVEKKTVIKEEPPIDLSPAQRLIFEIEHFTEKDLLLSKDKQVFDQVIELGSKGEKGPALALKAYWEKNGAWKAQGKKQKLKIAQIKELLEG
;
A
#
# COMPACT_ATOMS: atom_id res chain seq x y z
N MET A 1 12.83 8.23 3.93
CA MET A 1 12.12 7.84 5.17
C MET A 1 12.11 8.98 6.20
N ARG A 2 12.05 10.27 5.79
CA ARG A 2 12.29 11.43 6.67
C ARG A 2 11.35 11.58 7.90
N PHE A 3 10.22 10.87 7.90
CA PHE A 3 9.23 10.90 8.99
C PHE A 3 9.08 9.55 9.72
N HIS A 4 9.98 8.59 9.48
CA HIS A 4 9.97 7.32 10.19
C HIS A 4 10.80 7.42 11.48
N PRO A 5 10.49 6.60 12.50
CA PRO A 5 11.35 6.41 13.65
C PRO A 5 12.83 6.16 13.24
N ALA A 6 13.77 6.68 14.03
CA ALA A 6 15.20 6.68 13.68
C ALA A 6 15.77 5.25 13.55
N ASP A 7 15.30 4.33 14.39
CA ASP A 7 15.59 2.90 14.35
C ASP A 7 15.14 2.26 13.03
N THR A 8 13.93 2.59 12.56
CA THR A 8 13.40 2.11 11.28
C THR A 8 14.22 2.68 10.11
N CYS A 9 14.61 3.97 10.19
CA CYS A 9 15.47 4.58 9.18
C CYS A 9 16.83 3.89 9.11
N ALA A 10 17.45 3.66 10.28
CA ALA A 10 18.74 2.99 10.39
C ALA A 10 18.69 1.54 9.87
N ALA A 11 17.62 0.81 10.17
CA ALA A 11 17.44 -0.56 9.71
C ALA A 11 17.38 -0.69 8.18
N TYR A 12 16.93 0.34 7.47
CA TYR A 12 16.83 0.35 6.01
C TYR A 12 17.89 1.19 5.30
N GLU A 13 18.80 1.83 6.03
CA GLU A 13 19.85 2.67 5.46
C GLU A 13 20.89 1.81 4.73
N GLY A 14 21.23 2.17 3.49
CA GLY A 14 22.20 1.44 2.68
C GLY A 14 21.72 0.09 2.12
N LEU A 15 20.55 -0.40 2.51
CA LEU A 15 19.97 -1.63 1.95
C LEU A 15 19.40 -1.42 0.55
N ASN A 16 19.52 -2.47 -0.27
CA ASN A 16 18.79 -2.53 -1.53
C ASN A 16 17.29 -2.65 -1.23
N LYS A 17 16.52 -1.61 -1.55
CA LYS A 17 15.08 -1.56 -1.27
C LYS A 17 14.29 -2.69 -1.94
N ASP A 18 14.84 -3.24 -3.02
CA ASP A 18 14.21 -4.32 -3.77
C ASP A 18 14.36 -5.69 -3.07
N GLU A 19 15.21 -5.79 -2.05
CA GLU A 19 15.45 -6.96 -1.17
C GLU A 19 14.70 -6.88 0.16
N ILE A 20 14.00 -5.78 0.45
CA ILE A 20 13.21 -5.63 1.67
C ILE A 20 11.90 -6.41 1.53
N ASP A 21 11.71 -7.48 2.30
CA ASP A 21 10.51 -8.34 2.20
C ASP A 21 9.24 -7.69 2.76
N GLN A 22 9.34 -6.52 3.41
CA GLN A 22 8.16 -5.85 3.95
C GLN A 22 7.34 -5.19 2.83
N LEU A 23 6.34 -5.93 2.33
CA LEU A 23 5.58 -5.53 1.16
C LEU A 23 4.81 -4.22 1.34
N TRP A 24 4.43 -3.86 2.57
CA TRP A 24 3.81 -2.55 2.84
C TRP A 24 4.72 -1.41 2.37
N TYR A 25 6.00 -1.47 2.69
CA TYR A 25 6.96 -0.45 2.23
C TYR A 25 7.21 -0.55 0.73
N GLN A 26 7.33 -1.75 0.18
CA GLN A 26 7.54 -1.93 -1.26
C GLN A 26 6.37 -1.37 -2.09
N VAL A 27 5.14 -1.54 -1.62
CA VAL A 27 3.93 -1.09 -2.32
C VAL A 27 3.64 0.38 -2.06
N HIS A 28 3.75 0.84 -0.81
CA HIS A 28 3.28 2.18 -0.43
C HIS A 28 4.36 3.26 -0.39
N TYR A 29 5.64 2.87 -0.28
CA TYR A 29 6.70 3.82 0.03
C TYR A 29 7.86 3.80 -0.97
N PHE A 30 8.38 2.63 -1.35
CA PHE A 30 9.57 2.50 -2.20
C PHE A 30 9.28 2.63 -3.71
N GLN A 31 8.07 3.06 -4.07
CA GLN A 31 7.67 3.22 -5.46
C GLN A 31 8.05 4.56 -6.07
N GLN A 32 8.39 5.56 -5.26
CA GLN A 32 8.71 6.91 -5.74
C GLN A 32 10.21 7.07 -6.03
N ILE A 33 10.53 7.46 -7.27
CA ILE A 33 11.89 7.75 -7.76
C ILE A 33 12.23 9.24 -7.61
N SER A 34 11.26 10.13 -7.86
CA SER A 34 11.45 11.59 -7.78
C SER A 34 10.30 12.27 -7.02
N LEU A 35 10.59 13.38 -6.34
CA LEU A 35 9.60 14.26 -5.70
C LEU A 35 8.97 15.25 -6.69
N GLU A 36 9.48 15.36 -7.91
CA GLU A 36 8.96 16.23 -8.96
C GLU A 36 7.56 15.78 -9.40
N ARG A 37 6.65 16.75 -9.58
CA ARG A 37 5.22 16.49 -9.83
C ARG A 37 4.93 15.96 -11.24
N ASP A 38 5.70 16.36 -12.27
CA ASP A 38 5.33 16.21 -13.69
C ASP A 38 6.27 15.32 -14.53
N GLY A 39 6.80 14.23 -13.95
CA GLY A 39 7.64 13.28 -14.68
C GLY A 39 6.96 11.94 -14.98
N ASN A 40 6.88 11.52 -16.24
CA ASN A 40 6.51 10.15 -16.66
C ASN A 40 7.42 9.05 -16.05
N ARG A 41 8.48 9.42 -15.32
CA ARG A 41 9.44 8.54 -14.62
C ARG A 41 9.41 8.71 -13.10
N ARG A 42 8.37 9.32 -12.54
CA ARG A 42 8.24 9.57 -11.10
C ARG A 42 8.21 8.28 -10.27
N LEU A 43 7.74 7.17 -10.86
CA LEU A 43 7.46 5.93 -10.15
C LEU A 43 8.18 4.72 -10.78
N LYS A 44 8.65 3.78 -9.94
CA LYS A 44 9.23 2.51 -10.39
C LYS A 44 8.18 1.66 -11.12
N PRO A 45 8.45 1.11 -12.32
CA PRO A 45 7.46 0.28 -13.02
C PRO A 45 6.99 -0.90 -12.17
N LEU A 46 5.70 -1.22 -12.25
CA LEU A 46 5.11 -2.41 -11.60
C LEU A 46 5.26 -3.60 -12.56
N SER A 47 6.45 -4.16 -12.66
CA SER A 47 6.76 -5.20 -13.66
C SER A 47 7.01 -6.58 -13.06
N ARG A 48 7.17 -6.70 -11.74
CA ARG A 48 7.44 -7.97 -11.06
C ARG A 48 6.31 -8.35 -10.12
N GLU A 49 6.02 -9.64 -10.10
CA GLU A 49 5.25 -10.26 -9.02
C GLU A 49 6.02 -10.11 -7.71
N LEU A 50 5.35 -9.74 -6.63
CA LEU A 50 5.93 -9.65 -5.28
C LEU A 50 5.43 -10.82 -4.43
N LYS A 51 6.35 -11.51 -3.77
CA LYS A 51 6.09 -12.61 -2.84
C LYS A 51 6.98 -12.44 -1.61
N LEU A 52 6.55 -13.02 -0.51
CA LEU A 52 7.42 -13.20 0.66
C LEU A 52 8.51 -14.22 0.32
N ASN A 53 9.73 -13.98 0.77
CA ASN A 53 10.76 -15.02 0.77
C ASN A 53 10.45 -16.09 1.85
N ASN A 54 11.17 -17.22 1.81
CA ASN A 54 10.90 -18.34 2.71
C ASN A 54 11.02 -17.96 4.20
N SER A 55 12.04 -17.18 4.57
CA SER A 55 12.27 -16.77 5.96
C SER A 55 11.15 -15.86 6.48
N ALA A 56 10.77 -14.85 5.69
CA ALA A 56 9.67 -13.95 6.01
C ALA A 56 8.34 -14.70 6.07
N ARG A 57 8.11 -15.63 5.15
CA ARG A 57 6.93 -16.49 5.12
C ARG A 57 6.80 -17.30 6.41
N THR A 58 7.85 -18.00 6.83
CA THR A 58 7.85 -18.78 8.07
C THR A 58 7.61 -17.91 9.31
N LEU A 59 8.23 -16.72 9.38
CA LEU A 59 8.02 -15.79 10.47
C LEU A 59 6.57 -15.30 10.53
N ILE A 60 6.02 -14.93 9.38
CA ILE A 60 4.64 -14.45 9.25
C ILE A 60 3.65 -15.55 9.61
N ASP A 61 3.82 -16.77 9.10
CA ASP A 61 2.95 -17.91 9.40
C ASP A 61 2.89 -18.14 10.91
N ARG A 62 4.04 -18.11 11.57
CA ARG A 62 4.12 -18.22 13.03
C ARG A 62 3.33 -17.12 13.74
N HIS A 63 3.47 -15.87 13.32
CA HIS A 63 2.76 -14.74 13.94
C HIS A 63 1.26 -14.76 13.68
N LEU A 64 0.82 -15.12 12.47
CA LEU A 64 -0.58 -15.28 12.14
C LEU A 64 -1.21 -16.39 12.98
N ASN A 65 -0.55 -17.56 13.03
CA ASN A 65 -0.99 -18.69 13.85
C ASN A 65 -1.05 -18.33 15.34
N GLN A 66 -0.04 -17.62 15.86
CA GLN A 66 -0.04 -17.16 17.25
C GLN A 66 -1.20 -16.19 17.53
N ARG A 67 -1.44 -15.22 16.64
CA ARG A 67 -2.54 -14.26 16.76
C ARG A 67 -3.89 -14.96 16.73
N GLU A 68 -4.09 -15.85 15.77
CA GLU A 68 -5.33 -16.62 15.63
C GLU A 68 -5.56 -17.53 16.83
N ALA A 69 -4.54 -18.27 17.27
CA ALA A 69 -4.63 -19.12 18.45
C ALA A 69 -4.99 -18.31 19.70
N ALA A 70 -4.36 -17.14 19.90
CA ALA A 70 -4.66 -16.26 21.02
C ALA A 70 -6.10 -15.72 20.97
N LEU A 71 -6.59 -15.32 19.78
CA LEU A 71 -7.97 -14.87 19.58
C LEU A 71 -8.96 -15.98 19.92
N LEU A 72 -8.80 -17.14 19.29
CA LEU A 72 -9.71 -18.27 19.45
C LEU A 72 -9.70 -18.81 20.89
N ALA A 73 -8.52 -19.03 21.46
CA ALA A 73 -8.38 -19.55 22.81
C ALA A 73 -8.83 -18.54 23.88
N GLY A 74 -8.64 -17.23 23.63
CA GLY A 74 -9.09 -16.17 24.53
C GLY A 74 -10.61 -16.00 24.56
N LEU A 75 -11.28 -16.19 23.41
CA LEU A 75 -12.72 -15.97 23.30
C LEU A 75 -13.56 -17.24 23.50
N GLN A 76 -12.99 -18.44 23.38
CA GLN A 76 -13.74 -19.71 23.47
C GLN A 76 -14.51 -19.91 24.79
N ALA A 77 -14.17 -19.21 25.87
CA ALA A 77 -14.87 -19.33 27.16
C ALA A 77 -16.18 -18.52 27.20
N THR A 78 -16.25 -17.44 26.43
CA THR A 78 -17.36 -16.48 26.46
C THR A 78 -18.15 -16.43 25.16
N HIS A 79 -17.56 -16.87 24.05
CA HIS A 79 -18.13 -16.79 22.71
C HIS A 79 -18.38 -18.17 22.10
N THR A 80 -19.40 -18.24 21.27
CA THR A 80 -19.50 -19.24 20.20
C THR A 80 -18.81 -18.64 18.98
N LEU A 81 -17.83 -19.34 18.44
CA LEU A 81 -17.01 -18.90 17.31
C LEU A 81 -17.30 -19.80 16.11
N ALA A 82 -17.22 -19.21 14.91
CA ALA A 82 -17.24 -19.91 13.64
C ALA A 82 -16.05 -19.44 12.80
N VAL A 83 -15.37 -20.39 12.15
CA VAL A 83 -14.27 -20.16 11.22
C VAL A 83 -14.67 -20.71 9.87
N LEU A 84 -14.82 -19.81 8.90
CA LEU A 84 -15.23 -20.13 7.55
C LEU A 84 -14.05 -19.91 6.60
N GLU A 85 -13.60 -20.97 5.94
CA GLU A 85 -12.65 -20.85 4.85
C GLU A 85 -13.38 -20.68 3.52
N GLY A 86 -13.02 -19.68 2.72
CA GLY A 86 -13.52 -19.49 1.36
C GLY A 86 -12.38 -19.46 0.34
N LYS A 87 -12.55 -20.13 -0.80
CA LYS A 87 -11.60 -20.06 -1.92
C LYS A 87 -11.84 -18.81 -2.76
N LEU A 88 -10.77 -18.13 -3.12
CA LEU A 88 -10.85 -16.96 -4.00
C LEU A 88 -11.03 -17.46 -5.46
N THR A 89 -12.11 -17.03 -6.12
CA THR A 89 -12.43 -17.48 -7.50
C THR A 89 -11.55 -16.78 -8.55
N GLY A 90 -11.00 -15.61 -8.24
CA GLY A 90 -10.18 -14.81 -9.14
C GLY A 90 -9.06 -14.08 -8.40
N LYS A 91 -9.03 -12.75 -8.55
CA LYS A 91 -8.08 -11.88 -7.86
C LYS A 91 -8.82 -11.03 -6.83
N LEU A 92 -8.16 -10.72 -5.73
CA LEU A 92 -8.68 -9.81 -4.72
C LEU A 92 -8.02 -8.44 -4.92
N LEU A 93 -8.83 -7.41 -5.01
CA LEU A 93 -8.39 -6.03 -4.98
C LEU A 93 -9.09 -5.34 -3.83
N HIS A 94 -8.35 -4.93 -2.82
CA HIS A 94 -8.93 -4.27 -1.65
C HIS A 94 -8.09 -3.04 -1.28
N GLY A 95 -8.73 -1.93 -0.94
CA GLY A 95 -8.05 -0.68 -0.62
C GLY A 95 -7.82 0.28 -1.80
N LEU A 96 -8.35 -0.02 -2.99
CA LEU A 96 -8.25 0.88 -4.14
C LEU A 96 -8.99 2.20 -3.84
N GLY A 97 -8.33 3.34 -4.06
CA GLY A 97 -8.86 4.67 -3.73
C GLY A 97 -8.32 5.27 -2.43
N GLY A 98 -7.52 4.53 -1.66
CA GLY A 98 -6.71 5.12 -0.58
C GLY A 98 -5.70 6.14 -1.13
N ALA A 99 -5.46 7.22 -0.39
CA ALA A 99 -4.49 8.25 -0.78
C ALA A 99 -3.10 7.63 -0.96
N HIS A 100 -2.65 7.52 -2.19
CA HIS A 100 -1.40 6.86 -2.54
C HIS A 100 -0.76 7.55 -3.75
N VAL A 101 0.57 7.48 -3.86
CA VAL A 101 1.32 8.16 -4.94
C VAL A 101 0.93 7.64 -6.32
N ARG A 102 0.40 6.41 -6.40
CA ARG A 102 -0.17 5.83 -7.62
C ARG A 102 -1.68 5.94 -7.74
N GLU A 103 -2.37 6.46 -6.74
CA GLU A 103 -3.84 6.43 -6.59
C GLU A 103 -4.43 4.99 -6.50
N THR A 104 -3.57 3.97 -6.59
CA THR A 104 -3.90 2.54 -6.52
C THR A 104 -3.31 1.94 -5.25
N SER A 105 -3.94 2.22 -4.10
CA SER A 105 -3.55 1.60 -2.83
C SER A 105 -4.05 0.16 -2.75
N LEU A 106 -3.35 -0.66 -1.97
CA LEU A 106 -3.75 -2.00 -1.55
C LEU A 106 -3.85 -2.02 -0.02
N THR A 107 -4.79 -2.75 0.55
CA THR A 107 -4.89 -2.90 2.00
C THR A 107 -3.87 -3.92 2.48
N LEU A 108 -2.71 -3.41 2.89
CA LEU A 108 -1.65 -4.19 3.52
C LEU A 108 -1.54 -3.81 5.00
N HIS A 109 -1.36 -4.80 5.87
CA HIS A 109 -1.14 -4.57 7.30
C HIS A 109 0.21 -3.87 7.51
N PRO A 110 0.27 -2.68 8.11
CA PRO A 110 1.52 -1.90 8.20
C PRO A 110 2.66 -2.62 8.93
N LEU A 111 2.32 -3.44 9.93
CA LEU A 111 3.31 -4.19 10.71
C LEU A 111 3.74 -5.50 10.04
N TYR A 112 2.84 -6.19 9.35
CA TYR A 112 3.13 -7.53 8.81
C TYR A 112 3.44 -7.53 7.31
N GLY A 113 3.09 -6.45 6.60
CA GLY A 113 3.19 -6.39 5.14
C GLY A 113 2.17 -7.23 4.41
N LEU A 114 1.17 -7.75 5.13
CA LEU A 114 0.26 -8.76 4.62
C LEU A 114 -1.05 -8.18 4.12
N PRO A 115 -1.59 -8.68 3.00
CA PRO A 115 -2.95 -8.38 2.64
C PRO A 115 -3.93 -8.89 3.69
N TYR A 116 -4.92 -8.06 4.01
CA TYR A 116 -6.02 -8.45 4.86
C TYR A 116 -7.30 -7.73 4.43
N ILE A 117 -8.43 -8.32 4.79
CA ILE A 117 -9.75 -7.75 4.63
C ILE A 117 -10.22 -7.28 6.01
N PRO A 118 -10.41 -5.96 6.21
CA PRO A 118 -10.91 -5.42 7.46
C PRO A 118 -12.30 -5.96 7.80
N ALA A 119 -12.55 -6.21 9.09
CA ALA A 119 -13.84 -6.61 9.64
C ALA A 119 -14.98 -5.68 9.20
N SER A 120 -14.70 -4.37 9.10
CA SER A 120 -15.66 -3.37 8.64
C SER A 120 -16.10 -3.60 7.19
N SER A 121 -15.20 -4.07 6.32
CA SER A 121 -15.51 -4.40 4.93
C SER A 121 -16.36 -5.67 4.84
N ILE A 122 -16.08 -6.66 5.68
CA ILE A 122 -16.86 -7.90 5.81
C ILE A 122 -18.28 -7.57 6.28
N LYS A 123 -18.40 -6.79 7.36
CA LYS A 123 -19.68 -6.31 7.88
C LYS A 123 -20.44 -5.49 6.83
N GLY A 124 -19.73 -4.64 6.09
CA GLY A 124 -20.29 -3.79 5.04
C GLY A 124 -20.85 -4.59 3.85
N VAL A 125 -20.14 -5.61 3.36
CA VAL A 125 -20.63 -6.43 2.24
C VAL A 125 -21.87 -7.25 2.65
N ILE A 126 -21.90 -7.78 3.87
CA ILE A 126 -23.08 -8.47 4.40
C ILE A 126 -24.26 -7.51 4.47
N ARG A 127 -24.08 -6.30 5.03
CA ARG A 127 -25.12 -5.28 5.07
C ARG A 127 -25.67 -4.96 3.69
N ASN A 128 -24.78 -4.74 2.72
CA ASN A 128 -25.20 -4.44 1.35
C ASN A 128 -25.97 -5.62 0.74
N TRP A 129 -25.48 -6.85 0.91
CA TRP A 129 -26.17 -8.05 0.42
C TRP A 129 -27.57 -8.18 1.01
N VAL A 130 -27.74 -8.00 2.32
CA VAL A 130 -29.05 -8.02 2.98
C VAL A 130 -29.98 -6.96 2.38
N ILE A 131 -29.49 -5.74 2.18
CA ILE A 131 -30.28 -4.64 1.56
C ILE A 131 -30.73 -5.01 0.15
N GLN A 132 -29.85 -5.60 -0.67
CA GLN A 132 -30.18 -6.03 -2.02
C GLN A 132 -31.16 -7.22 -2.02
N ALA A 133 -30.88 -8.25 -1.22
CA ALA A 133 -31.62 -9.52 -1.24
C ALA A 133 -33.00 -9.44 -0.58
N PHE A 134 -33.15 -8.65 0.49
CA PHE A 134 -34.35 -8.64 1.31
C PHE A 134 -35.10 -7.29 1.33
N PHE A 135 -34.47 -6.22 0.85
CA PHE A 135 -35.05 -4.88 0.91
C PHE A 135 -35.06 -4.15 -0.45
N ASP A 136 -34.92 -4.88 -1.56
CA ASP A 136 -34.96 -4.35 -2.93
C ASP A 136 -33.95 -3.22 -3.18
N GLY A 137 -32.79 -3.26 -2.52
CA GLY A 137 -31.78 -2.21 -2.61
C GLY A 137 -32.11 -0.93 -1.81
N GLN A 138 -33.22 -0.89 -1.07
CA GLN A 138 -33.70 0.31 -0.38
C GLN A 138 -33.27 0.33 1.08
N GLU A 139 -32.13 0.98 1.38
CA GLU A 139 -31.61 1.07 2.76
C GLU A 139 -32.61 1.71 3.75
N LYS A 140 -33.48 2.61 3.30
CA LYS A 140 -34.51 3.23 4.16
C LYS A 140 -35.42 2.20 4.84
N LYS A 141 -35.72 1.08 4.16
CA LYS A 141 -36.53 -0.02 4.69
C LYS A 141 -35.82 -0.75 5.85
N LEU A 142 -34.49 -0.73 5.90
CA LEU A 142 -33.74 -1.26 7.03
C LEU A 142 -33.76 -0.27 8.22
N LYS A 143 -33.78 1.04 7.95
CA LYS A 143 -33.79 2.08 8.97
C LYS A 143 -35.16 2.26 9.64
N SER A 144 -36.25 2.28 8.87
CA SER A 144 -37.61 2.55 9.36
C SER A 144 -38.56 1.36 9.17
N GLU A 145 -39.43 1.13 10.15
CA GLU A 145 -40.46 0.09 10.11
C GLU A 145 -41.78 0.52 9.47
N GLN A 146 -41.97 1.83 9.24
CA GLN A 146 -43.28 2.42 8.94
C GLN A 146 -43.99 1.80 7.73
N ASP A 147 -43.24 1.28 6.75
CA ASP A 147 -43.77 0.71 5.50
C ASP A 147 -43.44 -0.79 5.32
N LEU A 148 -43.05 -1.49 6.40
CA LEU A 148 -42.65 -2.90 6.30
C LEU A 148 -43.81 -3.87 6.50
N VAL A 149 -43.92 -4.84 5.57
CA VAL A 149 -44.74 -6.05 5.76
C VAL A 149 -44.13 -6.90 6.88
N GLN A 150 -44.95 -7.70 7.57
CA GLN A 150 -44.55 -8.52 8.73
C GLN A 150 -43.24 -9.31 8.51
N LYS A 151 -43.10 -9.99 7.37
CA LYS A 151 -41.88 -10.73 7.02
C LYS A 151 -40.63 -9.84 6.99
N HIS A 152 -40.74 -8.60 6.50
CA HIS A 152 -39.61 -7.66 6.48
C HIS A 152 -39.31 -7.09 7.87
N LYS A 153 -40.30 -7.03 8.78
CA LYS A 153 -40.07 -6.66 10.18
C LYS A 153 -39.21 -7.71 10.88
N GLU A 154 -39.55 -8.99 10.74
CA GLU A 154 -38.77 -10.10 11.29
C GLU A 154 -37.33 -10.12 10.74
N LEU A 155 -37.17 -9.97 9.42
CA LEU A 155 -35.86 -9.87 8.79
C LEU A 155 -35.07 -8.65 9.26
N ARG A 156 -35.74 -7.51 9.48
CA ARG A 156 -35.12 -6.32 10.05
C ARG A 156 -34.61 -6.61 11.45
N THR A 157 -35.41 -7.21 12.34
CA THR A 157 -34.99 -7.55 13.70
C THR A 157 -33.76 -8.46 13.71
N ILE A 158 -33.75 -9.50 12.87
CA ILE A 158 -32.57 -10.37 12.69
C ILE A 158 -31.36 -9.56 12.21
N CYS A 159 -31.55 -8.69 11.21
CA CYS A 159 -30.48 -7.85 10.68
C CYS A 159 -29.91 -6.89 11.73
N LEU A 160 -30.76 -6.35 12.62
CA LEU A 160 -30.32 -5.50 13.72
C LEU A 160 -29.59 -6.29 14.80
N ASP A 161 -30.04 -7.49 15.13
CA ASP A 161 -29.30 -8.37 16.04
C ASP A 161 -27.92 -8.74 15.48
N ILE A 162 -27.77 -8.92 14.16
CA ILE A 162 -26.47 -9.23 13.52
C ILE A 162 -25.58 -7.98 13.40
N LEU A 163 -26.08 -6.92 12.77
CA LEU A 163 -25.26 -5.78 12.32
C LEU A 163 -25.37 -4.55 13.24
N GLY A 164 -26.42 -4.46 14.05
CA GLY A 164 -26.73 -3.29 14.85
C GLY A 164 -27.41 -2.16 14.09
N SER A 165 -27.78 -1.12 14.83
CA SER A 165 -28.34 0.15 14.35
C SER A 165 -27.52 1.33 14.89
N GLU A 166 -28.01 2.55 14.71
CA GLU A 166 -27.47 3.74 15.36
C GLU A 166 -27.78 3.77 16.87
N GLU A 167 -28.78 3.00 17.33
CA GLU A 167 -29.25 2.95 18.72
C GLU A 167 -28.73 1.73 19.49
N SER A 168 -28.34 0.65 18.79
CA SER A 168 -27.88 -0.59 19.42
C SER A 168 -26.72 -1.25 18.66
N GLY A 169 -25.77 -1.79 19.43
CA GLY A 169 -24.68 -2.60 18.87
C GLY A 169 -25.16 -3.97 18.38
N GLY A 170 -24.69 -4.38 17.21
CA GLY A 170 -24.89 -5.75 16.73
C GLY A 170 -24.23 -6.77 17.64
N GLN A 171 -24.80 -7.96 17.72
CA GLN A 171 -24.37 -9.05 18.60
C GLN A 171 -23.36 -9.98 17.92
N ILE A 172 -23.24 -9.91 16.59
CA ILE A 172 -22.22 -10.64 15.84
C ILE A 172 -20.95 -9.81 15.73
N GLU A 173 -19.85 -10.40 16.18
CA GLU A 173 -18.50 -9.85 16.09
C GLU A 173 -17.81 -10.42 14.85
N PHE A 174 -17.42 -9.52 13.94
CA PHE A 174 -16.63 -9.86 12.76
C PHE A 174 -15.18 -9.51 13.02
N PHE A 175 -14.25 -10.39 12.65
CA PHE A 175 -12.81 -10.16 12.79
C PHE A 175 -12.15 -9.91 11.44
N ASP A 176 -10.99 -9.25 11.48
CA ASP A 176 -10.17 -9.05 10.29
C ASP A 176 -9.72 -10.39 9.71
N ALA A 177 -9.89 -10.57 8.40
CA ALA A 177 -9.52 -11.78 7.68
C ALA A 177 -8.15 -11.58 7.01
N PHE A 178 -7.15 -12.31 7.46
CA PHE A 178 -5.80 -12.28 6.89
C PHE A 178 -5.71 -13.25 5.72
N VAL A 179 -4.96 -12.86 4.70
CA VAL A 179 -4.64 -13.75 3.57
C VAL A 179 -3.49 -14.67 3.99
N ASP A 180 -3.55 -15.94 3.57
CA ASP A 180 -2.48 -16.92 3.79
C ASP A 180 -1.14 -16.41 3.26
N SER A 181 -0.02 -16.80 3.88
CA SER A 181 1.33 -16.33 3.52
C SER A 181 1.83 -16.80 2.14
N GLY A 182 1.11 -17.74 1.51
CA GLY A 182 1.36 -18.23 0.16
C GLY A 182 0.81 -17.32 -0.95
N PHE A 183 0.27 -16.15 -0.60
CA PHE A 183 -0.18 -15.15 -1.57
C PHE A 183 0.94 -14.59 -2.45
N SER A 184 0.52 -13.91 -3.51
CA SER A 184 1.37 -13.10 -4.37
C SER A 184 0.67 -11.79 -4.74
N LEU A 185 1.45 -10.72 -4.88
CA LEU A 185 0.99 -9.46 -5.44
C LEU A 185 1.37 -9.43 -6.93
N GLN A 186 0.38 -9.52 -7.80
CA GLN A 186 0.57 -9.56 -9.24
C GLN A 186 0.28 -8.19 -9.85
N PRO A 187 1.07 -7.69 -10.81
CA PRO A 187 0.70 -6.51 -11.55
C PRO A 187 -0.55 -6.77 -12.40
N ASP A 188 -1.43 -5.79 -12.45
CA ASP A 188 -2.62 -5.76 -13.31
C ASP A 188 -2.79 -4.36 -13.90
N VAL A 189 -3.60 -4.25 -14.96
CA VAL A 189 -3.77 -3.01 -15.72
C VAL A 189 -5.26 -2.65 -15.89
N LEU A 190 -5.59 -1.40 -15.60
CA LEU A 190 -6.88 -0.82 -15.94
C LEU A 190 -6.67 0.23 -17.03
N THR A 191 -7.30 0.04 -18.18
CA THR A 191 -7.18 1.00 -19.29
C THR A 191 -8.41 1.87 -19.38
N ILE A 192 -8.24 3.19 -19.21
CA ILE A 192 -9.32 4.17 -19.35
C ILE A 192 -9.34 4.67 -20.80
N HIS A 193 -10.41 4.38 -21.53
CA HIS A 193 -10.58 4.78 -22.94
C HIS A 193 -11.11 6.22 -23.12
N PHE A 194 -11.90 6.72 -22.17
CA PHE A 194 -12.53 8.05 -22.26
C PHE A 194 -12.17 8.98 -21.09
N PRO A 195 -10.88 9.27 -20.85
CA PRO A 195 -10.45 10.03 -19.66
C PRO A 195 -11.07 11.44 -19.58
N LYS A 196 -11.30 12.13 -20.72
CA LYS A 196 -11.91 13.46 -20.74
C LYS A 196 -13.41 13.43 -20.41
N TYR A 197 -14.10 12.36 -20.79
CA TYR A 197 -15.51 12.17 -20.46
C TYR A 197 -15.72 12.01 -18.95
N TYR A 198 -14.92 11.17 -18.30
CA TYR A 198 -14.99 10.98 -16.85
C TYR A 198 -14.60 12.25 -16.05
N LYS A 199 -13.90 13.20 -16.68
CA LYS A 199 -13.60 14.53 -16.10
C LYS A 199 -14.67 15.58 -16.41
N GLY A 200 -15.68 15.26 -17.21
CA GLY A 200 -16.71 16.20 -17.64
C GLY A 200 -16.24 17.21 -18.70
N GLU A 201 -15.10 16.97 -19.34
CA GLU A 201 -14.48 17.89 -20.31
C GLU A 201 -15.02 17.70 -21.74
N SER A 202 -15.47 16.49 -22.09
CA SER A 202 -15.98 16.18 -23.43
C SER A 202 -16.98 15.04 -23.43
N MET A 203 -17.78 14.92 -24.50
CA MET A 203 -18.56 13.72 -24.77
C MET A 203 -17.65 12.48 -24.98
N PRO A 204 -18.15 11.25 -24.74
CA PRO A 204 -17.38 10.04 -24.98
C PRO A 204 -17.22 9.85 -26.49
N GLY A 205 -15.98 10.00 -26.97
CA GLY A 205 -15.62 9.85 -28.37
C GLY A 205 -14.39 8.95 -28.49
N ASP A 206 -14.38 8.09 -29.51
CA ASP A 206 -13.33 7.07 -29.76
C ASP A 206 -12.05 7.65 -30.36
N ASN A 207 -11.79 8.93 -30.07
CA ASN A 207 -10.65 9.73 -30.56
C ASN A 207 -9.69 10.10 -29.42
N GLN A 208 -9.78 9.41 -28.29
CA GLN A 208 -8.94 9.61 -27.12
C GLN A 208 -7.93 8.47 -26.99
N ASN A 209 -6.70 8.82 -26.61
CA ASN A 209 -5.67 7.83 -26.35
C ASN A 209 -6.01 7.07 -25.05
N PRO A 210 -5.95 5.72 -25.05
CA PRO A 210 -6.13 4.94 -23.84
C PRO A 210 -5.06 5.29 -22.81
N ASN A 211 -5.44 5.35 -21.53
CA ASN A 211 -4.53 5.59 -20.41
C ASN A 211 -4.43 4.34 -19.51
N PRO A 212 -3.40 3.49 -19.67
CA PRO A 212 -3.18 2.31 -18.83
C PRO A 212 -2.70 2.71 -17.43
N VAL A 213 -3.43 2.26 -16.41
CA VAL A 213 -3.09 2.43 -15.00
C VAL A 213 -2.71 1.07 -14.44
N ASN A 214 -1.42 0.90 -14.10
CA ASN A 214 -0.91 -0.32 -13.50
C ASN A 214 -1.10 -0.30 -11.98
N PHE A 215 -1.54 -1.43 -11.40
CA PHE A 215 -1.72 -1.62 -9.97
C PHE A 215 -1.39 -3.05 -9.54
N TYR A 216 -1.28 -3.31 -8.24
CA TYR A 216 -1.14 -4.67 -7.72
C TYR A 216 -2.49 -5.24 -7.32
N VAL A 217 -2.66 -6.54 -7.57
CA VAL A 217 -3.79 -7.37 -7.13
C VAL A 217 -3.28 -8.53 -6.30
N ILE A 218 -4.08 -8.97 -5.35
CA ILE A 218 -3.76 -10.10 -4.48
C ILE A 218 -4.24 -11.38 -5.16
N SER A 219 -3.33 -12.34 -5.33
CA SER A 219 -3.65 -13.71 -5.70
C SER A 219 -3.31 -14.62 -4.53
N CYS A 220 -4.30 -15.37 -4.03
CA CYS A 220 -4.16 -16.35 -2.96
C CYS A 220 -5.11 -17.52 -3.22
N ARG A 221 -4.97 -18.60 -2.44
CA ARG A 221 -5.82 -19.78 -2.57
C ARG A 221 -7.14 -19.60 -1.82
N SER A 222 -7.04 -19.26 -0.54
CA SER A 222 -8.19 -19.12 0.34
C SER A 222 -7.99 -18.01 1.36
N VAL A 223 -9.08 -17.63 2.00
CA VAL A 223 -9.11 -16.69 3.11
C VAL A 223 -10.01 -17.25 4.20
N GLN A 224 -9.57 -17.15 5.45
CA GLN A 224 -10.35 -17.56 6.61
C GLN A 224 -11.06 -16.36 7.24
N PHE A 225 -12.36 -16.51 7.46
CA PHE A 225 -13.23 -15.51 8.07
C PHE A 225 -13.66 -16.01 9.45
N ILE A 226 -13.29 -15.28 10.49
CA ILE A 226 -13.66 -15.61 11.87
C ILE A 226 -14.83 -14.71 12.26
N VAL A 227 -15.88 -15.32 12.80
CA VAL A 227 -17.08 -14.64 13.28
C VAL A 227 -17.45 -15.20 14.65
N GLY A 228 -17.84 -14.32 15.58
CA GLY A 228 -18.17 -14.70 16.95
C GLY A 228 -19.49 -14.12 17.43
N ILE A 229 -20.05 -14.75 18.45
CA ILE A 229 -21.15 -14.21 19.24
C ILE A 229 -20.95 -14.58 20.70
N ARG A 230 -21.25 -13.65 21.61
CA ARG A 230 -21.29 -13.94 23.03
C ARG A 230 -22.36 -14.97 23.37
N ARG A 231 -22.04 -15.93 24.24
CA ARG A 231 -23.00 -16.97 24.66
C ARG A 231 -24.19 -16.43 25.44
N ASP A 232 -24.01 -15.28 26.10
CA ASP A 232 -25.02 -14.57 26.86
C ASP A 232 -25.67 -13.40 26.08
N ALA A 233 -25.47 -13.34 24.76
CA ALA A 233 -26.07 -12.32 23.90
C ALA A 233 -27.61 -12.33 24.02
N LYS A 234 -28.18 -11.13 24.19
CA LYS A 234 -29.64 -10.93 24.25
C LYS A 234 -30.13 -10.55 22.86
N LEU A 235 -30.99 -11.40 22.30
CA LEU A 235 -31.47 -11.28 20.92
C LEU A 235 -32.94 -10.90 20.90
N ASN A 236 -33.31 -9.93 20.06
CA ASN A 236 -34.69 -9.48 19.92
C ASN A 236 -35.48 -10.32 18.91
N SER A 237 -34.77 -11.00 18.02
CA SER A 237 -35.33 -11.84 16.94
C SER A 237 -35.88 -13.19 17.40
N GLY A 238 -35.69 -13.55 18.68
CA GLY A 238 -36.10 -14.85 19.23
C GLY A 238 -35.15 -16.01 18.91
N TYR A 239 -34.09 -15.77 18.14
CA TYR A 239 -33.05 -16.76 17.86
C TYR A 239 -32.17 -16.99 19.08
N GLY A 240 -31.60 -18.19 19.20
CA GLY A 240 -30.46 -18.45 20.09
C GLY A 240 -29.14 -17.94 19.48
N PRO A 241 -28.11 -17.62 20.30
CA PRO A 241 -26.83 -17.12 19.80
C PRO A 241 -26.20 -17.99 18.71
N GLY A 242 -26.22 -19.32 18.88
CA GLY A 242 -25.68 -20.26 17.88
C GLY A 242 -26.47 -20.29 16.57
N GLU A 243 -27.78 -20.05 16.61
CA GLU A 243 -28.60 -19.98 15.39
C GLU A 243 -28.34 -18.67 14.63
N LEU A 244 -28.24 -17.55 15.36
CA LEU A 244 -27.92 -16.26 14.77
C LEU A 244 -26.52 -16.26 14.13
N LEU A 245 -25.54 -16.90 14.77
CA LEU A 245 -24.20 -17.08 14.20
C LEU A 245 -24.24 -17.87 12.89
N ARG A 246 -24.98 -18.98 12.84
CA ARG A 246 -25.15 -19.76 11.60
C ARG A 246 -25.78 -18.92 10.50
N LEU A 247 -26.77 -18.09 10.83
CA LEU A 247 -27.40 -17.20 9.87
C LEU A 247 -26.43 -16.13 9.35
N ALA A 248 -25.63 -15.53 10.24
CA ALA A 248 -24.58 -14.58 9.85
C ALA A 248 -23.53 -15.21 8.92
N ILE A 249 -23.13 -16.46 9.18
CA ILE A 249 -22.22 -17.22 8.29
C ILE A 249 -22.87 -17.48 6.93
N ALA A 250 -24.14 -17.87 6.88
CA ALA A 250 -24.85 -18.07 5.62
C ALA A 250 -24.95 -16.77 4.80
N TRP A 251 -25.21 -15.63 5.47
CA TRP A 251 -25.23 -14.32 4.82
C TRP A 251 -23.84 -13.89 4.34
N LEU A 252 -22.78 -14.20 5.10
CA LEU A 252 -21.41 -13.97 4.67
C LEU A 252 -21.07 -14.75 3.40
N GLN A 253 -21.37 -16.06 3.36
CA GLN A 253 -21.15 -16.90 2.18
C GLN A 253 -21.86 -16.33 0.95
N LYS A 254 -23.13 -15.95 1.10
CA LYS A 254 -23.94 -15.38 0.02
C LYS A 254 -23.42 -14.02 -0.44
N ALA A 255 -23.08 -13.13 0.48
CA ALA A 255 -22.54 -11.82 0.17
C ALA A 255 -21.22 -11.93 -0.62
N LEU A 256 -20.30 -12.82 -0.19
CA LEU A 256 -19.02 -13.02 -0.87
C LEU A 256 -19.16 -13.72 -2.23
N ALA A 257 -20.14 -14.61 -2.40
CA ALA A 257 -20.39 -15.31 -3.65
C ALA A 257 -21.14 -14.45 -4.69
N GLU A 258 -22.05 -13.58 -4.27
CA GLU A 258 -22.95 -12.85 -5.16
C GLU A 258 -22.51 -11.40 -5.41
N LEU A 259 -21.92 -10.72 -4.41
CA LEU A 259 -21.45 -9.33 -4.55
C LEU A 259 -19.94 -9.19 -4.67
N GLY A 260 -19.18 -10.14 -4.11
CA GLY A 260 -17.75 -10.01 -3.92
C GLY A 260 -17.37 -8.91 -2.91
N ILE A 261 -16.11 -8.88 -2.50
CA ILE A 261 -15.59 -7.92 -1.50
C ILE A 261 -14.37 -7.16 -2.03
N GLY A 262 -14.31 -5.87 -1.67
CA GLY A 262 -13.25 -4.97 -2.06
C GLY A 262 -13.62 -4.10 -3.25
N SER A 263 -12.64 -3.78 -4.07
CA SER A 263 -12.74 -2.81 -5.15
C SER A 263 -12.93 -3.51 -6.49
N LYS A 264 -13.66 -2.86 -7.41
CA LYS A 264 -13.90 -3.35 -8.77
C LYS A 264 -14.60 -4.72 -8.83
N SER A 265 -15.50 -5.02 -7.88
CA SER A 265 -16.29 -6.26 -7.92
C SER A 265 -17.14 -6.38 -9.18
N SER A 266 -17.66 -5.29 -9.74
CA SER A 266 -18.35 -5.31 -11.04
C SER A 266 -17.49 -5.81 -12.22
N ALA A 267 -16.16 -5.80 -12.08
CA ALA A 267 -15.21 -6.35 -13.05
C ALA A 267 -14.72 -7.77 -12.68
N GLY A 268 -15.31 -8.39 -11.66
CA GLY A 268 -15.03 -9.78 -11.26
C GLY A 268 -14.00 -9.96 -10.13
N TYR A 269 -13.55 -8.90 -9.48
CA TYR A 269 -12.59 -8.99 -8.37
C TYR A 269 -13.28 -9.31 -7.04
N GLY A 270 -12.62 -10.12 -6.20
CA GLY A 270 -13.00 -10.33 -4.80
C GLY A 270 -14.16 -11.30 -4.56
N TYR A 271 -14.46 -12.20 -5.49
CA TYR A 271 -15.49 -13.24 -5.34
C TYR A 271 -14.92 -14.51 -4.71
N PHE A 272 -15.72 -15.16 -3.87
CA PHE A 272 -15.36 -16.40 -3.19
C PHE A 272 -16.33 -17.54 -3.51
N SER A 273 -15.83 -18.77 -3.44
CA SER A 273 -16.59 -20.00 -3.62
C SER A 273 -16.04 -21.13 -2.76
N GLU A 274 -16.63 -22.33 -2.87
CA GLU A 274 -16.17 -23.55 -2.17
C GLU A 274 -15.94 -23.36 -0.67
N PHE A 275 -16.93 -22.78 0.01
CA PHE A 275 -16.81 -22.48 1.44
C PHE A 275 -16.79 -23.74 2.30
N GLN A 276 -15.90 -23.78 3.28
CA GLN A 276 -15.75 -24.89 4.23
C GLN A 276 -15.80 -24.36 5.67
N ASP A 277 -16.59 -25.02 6.51
CA ASP A 277 -16.56 -24.78 7.95
C ASP A 277 -15.37 -25.56 8.55
N VAL A 278 -14.34 -24.82 8.97
CA VAL A 278 -13.11 -25.37 9.56
C VAL A 278 -13.05 -25.13 11.07
N THR A 279 -14.14 -24.66 11.68
CA THR A 279 -14.21 -24.24 13.09
C THR A 279 -13.62 -25.26 14.05
N ALA A 280 -14.03 -26.53 13.94
CA ALA A 280 -13.59 -27.57 14.87
C ALA A 280 -12.07 -27.85 14.77
N GLN A 281 -11.55 -27.86 13.54
CA GLN A 281 -10.13 -28.07 13.27
C GLN A 281 -9.31 -26.90 13.82
N THR A 282 -9.66 -25.66 13.44
CA THR A 282 -8.92 -24.47 13.84
C THR A 282 -8.94 -24.25 15.36
N LEU A 283 -10.07 -24.53 16.03
CA LEU A 283 -10.15 -24.48 17.49
C LEU A 283 -9.25 -25.53 18.17
N GLN A 284 -9.13 -26.72 17.59
CA GLN A 284 -8.26 -27.77 18.14
C GLN A 284 -6.78 -27.39 17.94
N GLU A 285 -6.42 -26.89 16.76
CA GLU A 285 -5.07 -26.41 16.47
C GLU A 285 -4.66 -25.25 17.39
N ALA A 286 -5.57 -24.30 17.62
CA ALA A 286 -5.37 -23.20 18.57
C ALA A 286 -5.13 -23.66 20.01
N LYS A 287 -5.88 -24.66 20.48
CA LYS A 287 -5.68 -25.27 21.80
C LYS A 287 -4.32 -25.95 21.92
N ASN A 288 -3.92 -26.71 20.90
CA ASN A 288 -2.63 -27.38 20.86
C ASN A 288 -1.49 -26.36 20.89
N PHE A 289 -1.58 -25.29 20.09
CA PHE A 289 -0.58 -24.22 20.04
C PHE A 289 -0.43 -23.47 21.38
N MET A 290 -1.51 -23.33 22.16
CA MET A 290 -1.46 -22.70 23.48
C MET A 290 -0.91 -23.63 24.57
N HIS A 291 -1.07 -24.95 24.43
CA HIS A 291 -0.58 -25.93 25.41
C HIS A 291 0.91 -26.22 25.24
N ASP A 292 1.37 -26.35 23.99
CA ASP A 292 2.76 -26.58 23.63
C ASP A 292 3.14 -25.61 22.50
N PRO A 293 3.44 -24.34 22.84
CA PRO A 293 3.85 -23.38 21.83
C PRO A 293 5.15 -23.89 21.19
N PRO A 294 5.27 -23.90 19.85
CA PRO A 294 6.50 -24.31 19.19
C PRO A 294 7.65 -23.51 19.81
N PRO A 295 8.81 -24.15 20.07
CA PRO A 295 9.92 -23.50 20.74
C PRO A 295 10.14 -22.17 20.04
N ALA A 296 10.26 -21.10 20.83
CA ALA A 296 10.74 -19.85 20.30
C ALA A 296 12.10 -20.16 19.70
N GLU A 297 12.16 -20.38 18.37
CA GLU A 297 13.41 -20.31 17.67
C GLU A 297 13.96 -18.97 18.11
N LYS A 298 15.05 -19.01 18.86
CA LYS A 298 16.00 -17.93 18.78
C LYS A 298 16.27 -17.88 17.30
N VAL A 299 15.58 -16.99 16.60
CA VAL A 299 16.17 -16.33 15.45
C VAL A 299 17.42 -15.75 16.08
N GLN A 300 18.50 -16.54 16.11
CA GLN A 300 19.80 -16.00 15.93
C GLN A 300 19.57 -15.17 14.69
N MET A 301 19.38 -13.87 14.89
CA MET A 301 19.96 -12.93 13.97
C MET A 301 21.42 -13.35 13.97
N ASN A 302 21.74 -14.32 13.11
CA ASN A 302 22.99 -14.31 12.39
C ASN A 302 22.88 -13.00 11.62
N VAL A 303 23.17 -11.94 12.36
CA VAL A 303 23.84 -10.78 11.84
C VAL A 303 25.13 -11.38 11.29
N GLU A 304 25.06 -11.94 10.10
CA GLU A 304 26.16 -11.92 9.16
C GLU A 304 26.38 -10.45 8.78
N ALA A 305 26.69 -9.60 9.78
CA ALA A 305 27.47 -8.39 9.59
C ALA A 305 28.92 -8.73 9.19
N SER A 306 29.22 -10.01 8.94
CA SER A 306 30.54 -10.49 8.58
C SER A 306 30.71 -10.86 7.10
N ASN A 307 29.68 -10.85 6.25
CA ASN A 307 29.83 -11.14 4.81
C ASN A 307 29.29 -10.09 3.83
N LEU A 308 28.63 -9.03 4.31
CA LEU A 308 28.67 -7.78 3.56
C LEU A 308 30.08 -7.24 3.71
N ARG A 309 30.93 -7.47 2.70
CA ARG A 309 32.19 -6.74 2.58
C ARG A 309 31.86 -5.27 2.86
N PRO A 310 32.54 -4.59 3.80
CA PRO A 310 32.49 -3.14 3.82
C PRO A 310 32.88 -2.73 2.42
N VAL A 311 31.94 -2.22 1.63
CA VAL A 311 32.31 -1.38 0.51
C VAL A 311 32.97 -0.21 1.21
N GLU A 312 34.30 -0.24 1.25
CA GLU A 312 35.09 0.88 1.71
C GLU A 312 34.53 2.11 1.03
N LYS A 313 33.99 2.98 1.87
CA LYS A 313 33.39 4.23 1.50
C LYS A 313 34.37 5.00 0.61
N LYS A 314 34.01 5.16 -0.66
CA LYS A 314 34.06 6.47 -1.30
C LYS A 314 32.63 7.02 -1.37
N THR A 315 31.97 7.11 -0.21
CA THR A 315 30.83 8.04 -0.07
C THR A 315 31.39 9.44 -0.13
N VAL A 316 31.31 10.06 -1.30
CA VAL A 316 31.35 11.52 -1.40
C VAL A 316 30.08 12.01 -0.72
N ILE A 317 30.18 12.36 0.56
CA ILE A 317 29.17 13.16 1.24
C ILE A 317 29.12 14.46 0.44
N LYS A 318 28.00 14.76 -0.23
CA LYS A 318 27.77 16.13 -0.71
C LYS A 318 27.54 16.96 0.55
N GLU A 319 28.58 17.64 1.00
CA GLU A 319 28.51 18.59 2.11
C GLU A 319 27.41 19.61 1.78
N GLU A 320 26.48 19.84 2.71
CA GLU A 320 25.51 20.95 2.56
C GLU A 320 26.24 22.26 2.85
N PRO A 321 26.02 23.33 2.06
CA PRO A 321 26.72 24.59 2.26
C PRO A 321 26.37 25.18 3.64
N PRO A 322 27.35 25.76 4.36
CA PRO A 322 27.11 26.48 5.61
C PRO A 322 26.00 27.53 5.45
N ILE A 323 25.15 27.65 6.49
CA ILE A 323 23.90 28.42 6.47
C ILE A 323 24.10 29.92 6.17
N ASP A 324 25.32 30.44 6.34
CA ASP A 324 25.65 31.88 6.29
C ASP A 324 26.40 32.35 5.02
N LEU A 325 26.42 31.56 3.93
CA LEU A 325 27.11 31.95 2.69
C LEU A 325 26.27 32.89 1.81
N SER A 326 26.93 33.86 1.16
CA SER A 326 26.32 34.73 0.14
C SER A 326 25.86 33.92 -1.10
N PRO A 327 24.94 34.44 -1.93
CA PRO A 327 24.49 33.73 -3.14
C PRO A 327 25.63 33.27 -4.06
N ALA A 328 26.69 34.07 -4.22
CA ALA A 328 27.85 33.68 -5.02
C ALA A 328 28.74 32.63 -4.35
N GLN A 329 28.93 32.71 -3.03
CA GLN A 329 29.69 31.70 -2.29
C GLN A 329 29.00 30.34 -2.29
N ARG A 330 27.65 30.32 -2.22
CA ARG A 330 26.86 29.10 -2.37
C ARG A 330 27.04 28.49 -3.77
N LEU A 331 26.98 29.31 -4.81
CA LEU A 331 27.13 28.83 -6.19
C LEU A 331 28.54 28.32 -6.48
N ILE A 332 29.58 28.97 -5.94
CA ILE A 332 30.97 28.48 -6.01
C ILE A 332 31.07 27.11 -5.35
N PHE A 333 30.56 26.99 -4.13
CA PHE A 333 30.57 25.74 -3.38
C PHE A 333 29.84 24.61 -4.13
N GLU A 334 28.67 24.88 -4.70
CA GLU A 334 27.94 23.91 -5.51
C GLU A 334 28.72 23.44 -6.73
N ILE A 335 29.36 24.37 -7.46
CA ILE A 335 30.14 24.07 -8.66
C ILE A 335 31.42 23.28 -8.32
N GLU A 336 32.09 23.62 -7.22
CA GLU A 336 33.29 22.92 -6.76
C GLU A 336 33.00 21.48 -6.32
N HIS A 337 31.77 21.19 -5.88
CA HIS A 337 31.30 19.86 -5.50
C HIS A 337 30.67 19.07 -6.66
N PHE A 338 30.69 19.59 -7.89
CA PHE A 338 30.24 18.83 -9.06
C PHE A 338 31.15 17.63 -9.33
N THR A 339 30.52 16.47 -9.56
CA THR A 339 31.17 15.24 -10.01
C THR A 339 31.09 15.13 -11.53
N GLU A 340 31.84 14.22 -12.16
CA GLU A 340 31.81 14.03 -13.63
C GLU A 340 30.40 13.80 -14.20
N LYS A 341 29.48 13.24 -13.39
CA LYS A 341 28.06 13.01 -13.76
C LYS A 341 27.24 14.29 -13.83
N ASP A 342 27.69 15.36 -13.19
CA ASP A 342 27.02 16.66 -13.12
C ASP A 342 27.37 17.58 -14.31
N LEU A 343 28.10 17.06 -15.31
CA LEU A 343 28.47 17.82 -16.51
C LEU A 343 27.25 18.35 -17.28
N LEU A 344 26.15 17.61 -17.33
CA LEU A 344 24.91 18.06 -17.96
C LEU A 344 24.24 19.17 -17.14
N LEU A 345 24.22 19.03 -15.81
CA LEU A 345 23.67 20.03 -14.88
C LEU A 345 24.43 21.35 -14.95
N SER A 346 25.76 21.30 -15.03
CA SER A 346 26.61 22.50 -15.19
C SER A 346 26.31 23.30 -16.46
N LYS A 347 25.72 22.65 -17.48
CA LYS A 347 25.33 23.25 -18.76
C LYS A 347 23.85 23.60 -18.80
N ASP A 348 23.09 23.34 -17.74
CA ASP A 348 21.69 23.68 -17.68
C ASP A 348 21.50 25.20 -17.56
N LYS A 349 20.31 25.67 -17.92
CA LYS A 349 19.95 27.09 -17.89
C LYS A 349 19.96 27.64 -16.46
N GLN A 350 19.56 26.84 -15.47
CA GLN A 350 19.48 27.29 -14.07
C GLN A 350 20.85 27.67 -13.49
N VAL A 351 21.86 26.80 -13.61
CA VAL A 351 23.20 27.05 -13.08
C VAL A 351 23.92 28.11 -13.92
N PHE A 352 23.82 28.01 -15.25
CA PHE A 352 24.53 28.93 -16.13
C PHE A 352 24.00 30.37 -16.03
N ASP A 353 22.69 30.59 -16.02
CA ASP A 353 22.11 31.94 -15.95
C ASP A 353 22.45 32.62 -14.62
N GLN A 354 22.51 31.87 -13.50
CA GLN A 354 22.93 32.40 -12.20
C GLN A 354 24.40 32.84 -12.19
N VAL A 355 25.29 32.09 -12.86
CA VAL A 355 26.69 32.47 -13.01
C VAL A 355 26.83 33.78 -13.81
N ILE A 356 26.06 33.95 -14.88
CA ILE A 356 26.04 35.17 -15.69
C ILE A 356 25.47 36.35 -14.89
N GLU A 357 24.38 36.14 -14.16
CA GLU A 357 23.72 37.18 -13.35
C GLU A 357 24.66 37.70 -12.26
N LEU A 358 25.32 36.82 -11.51
CA LEU A 358 26.27 37.22 -10.47
C LEU A 358 27.55 37.83 -11.07
N GLY A 359 28.03 37.30 -12.19
CA GLY A 359 29.17 37.87 -12.91
C GLY A 359 28.93 39.30 -13.39
N SER A 360 27.73 39.59 -13.91
CA SER A 360 27.36 40.95 -14.35
C SER A 360 27.19 41.95 -13.20
N LYS A 361 27.02 41.47 -11.96
CA LYS A 361 27.04 42.27 -10.72
C LYS A 361 28.46 42.47 -10.16
N GLY A 362 29.49 41.98 -10.87
CA GLY A 362 30.91 42.11 -10.48
C GLY A 362 31.47 40.93 -9.69
N GLU A 363 30.65 39.92 -9.36
CA GLU A 363 31.08 38.74 -8.63
C GLU A 363 31.57 37.64 -9.59
N LYS A 364 32.83 37.73 -10.01
CA LYS A 364 33.46 36.83 -11.00
C LYS A 364 33.77 35.41 -10.48
N GLY A 365 33.62 35.17 -9.18
CA GLY A 365 33.97 33.90 -8.52
C GLY A 365 33.26 32.66 -9.10
N PRO A 366 31.92 32.65 -9.25
CA PRO A 366 31.21 31.51 -9.84
C PRO A 366 31.60 31.22 -11.30
N ALA A 367 31.94 32.26 -12.08
CA ALA A 367 32.38 32.11 -13.46
C ALA A 367 33.76 31.43 -13.56
N LEU A 368 34.67 31.75 -12.63
CA LEU A 368 35.97 31.09 -12.52
C LEU A 368 35.82 29.62 -12.11
N ALA A 369 34.95 29.32 -11.13
CA ALA A 369 34.67 27.95 -10.70
C ALA A 369 34.09 27.10 -11.84
N LEU A 370 33.13 27.64 -12.59
CA LEU A 370 32.51 26.94 -13.72
C LEU A 370 33.50 26.69 -14.87
N LYS A 371 34.38 27.67 -15.15
CA LYS A 371 35.47 27.50 -16.12
C LYS A 371 36.41 26.36 -15.72
N ALA A 372 36.88 26.35 -14.47
CA ALA A 372 37.78 25.30 -13.97
C ALA A 372 37.14 23.91 -14.06
N TYR A 373 35.86 23.80 -13.71
CA TYR A 373 35.11 22.55 -13.82
C TYR A 373 34.98 22.08 -15.29
N TRP A 374 34.70 22.98 -16.24
CA TRP A 374 34.61 22.64 -17.66
C TRP A 374 35.97 22.35 -18.31
N GLU A 375 37.06 22.94 -17.83
CA GLU A 375 38.42 22.59 -18.26
C GLU A 375 38.78 21.16 -17.82
N LYS A 376 38.46 20.81 -16.57
CA LYS A 376 38.67 19.47 -16.01
C LYS A 376 37.89 18.38 -16.75
N ASN A 377 36.66 18.66 -17.17
CA ASN A 377 35.77 17.70 -17.84
C ASN A 377 35.76 17.81 -19.38
N GLY A 378 36.71 18.55 -19.97
CA GLY A 378 36.85 18.68 -21.44
C GLY A 378 35.76 19.51 -22.14
N ALA A 379 34.78 20.05 -21.40
CA ALA A 379 33.69 20.85 -21.95
C ALA A 379 34.12 22.27 -22.36
N TRP A 380 35.28 22.75 -21.90
CA TRP A 380 35.85 24.03 -22.30
C TRP A 380 36.38 24.05 -23.75
N LYS A 381 36.67 22.88 -24.32
CA LYS A 381 37.15 22.72 -25.72
C LYS A 381 36.11 22.09 -26.65
N ALA A 382 34.88 21.89 -26.19
CA ALA A 382 33.85 21.17 -26.94
C ALA A 382 33.38 21.93 -28.20
N GLN A 383 33.17 21.22 -29.31
CA GLN A 383 32.88 21.82 -30.62
C GLN A 383 31.39 22.18 -30.87
N GLY A 384 30.48 21.87 -29.94
CA GLY A 384 29.04 22.11 -30.11
C GLY A 384 28.68 23.60 -30.17
N LYS A 385 27.84 24.00 -31.14
CA LYS A 385 27.42 25.40 -31.39
C LYS A 385 26.89 26.10 -30.14
N LYS A 386 26.08 25.42 -29.32
CA LYS A 386 25.52 25.94 -28.06
C LYS A 386 26.57 26.12 -26.95
N GLN A 387 27.54 25.20 -26.85
CA GLN A 387 28.59 25.27 -25.82
C GLN A 387 29.60 26.39 -26.13
N LYS A 388 29.92 26.62 -27.42
CA LYS A 388 30.78 27.74 -27.83
C LYS A 388 30.23 29.10 -27.44
N LEU A 389 28.91 29.31 -27.56
CA LEU A 389 28.25 30.54 -27.13
C LEU A 389 28.39 30.74 -25.61
N LYS A 390 28.19 29.68 -24.82
CA LYS A 390 28.36 29.73 -23.36
C LYS A 390 29.80 30.04 -22.94
N ILE A 391 30.78 29.44 -23.61
CA ILE A 391 32.20 29.72 -23.37
C ILE A 391 32.54 31.18 -23.72
N ALA A 392 32.00 31.72 -24.82
CA ALA A 392 32.22 33.12 -25.20
C ALA A 392 31.67 34.09 -24.13
N GLN A 393 30.47 33.84 -23.61
CA GLN A 393 29.88 34.67 -22.55
C GLN A 393 30.67 34.63 -21.24
N ILE A 394 31.18 33.46 -20.84
CA ILE A 394 32.05 33.36 -19.66
C ILE A 394 33.39 34.09 -19.90
N LYS A 395 33.95 34.05 -21.11
CA LYS A 395 35.18 34.79 -21.43
C LYS A 395 34.97 36.30 -21.35
N GLU A 396 33.90 36.80 -21.95
CA GLU A 396 33.53 38.23 -21.92
C GLU A 396 33.35 38.74 -20.48
N LEU A 397 32.71 37.95 -19.61
CA LEU A 397 32.55 38.23 -18.18
C LEU A 397 33.83 38.20 -17.35
N LEU A 398 34.87 37.50 -17.82
CA LEU A 398 36.15 37.42 -17.12
C LEU A 398 37.13 38.48 -17.64
N GLU A 399 37.01 38.89 -18.90
CA GLU A 399 37.84 39.90 -19.56
C GLU A 399 37.38 41.34 -19.31
N GLY A 400 36.07 41.58 -19.10
CA GLY A 400 35.53 42.83 -18.56
C GLY A 400 35.36 42.74 -17.06
#